data_AF-A0A530H5Z5-F1
#
_entry.id   AF-A0A530H5Z5-F1
#
_cell.length_a   1.000
_cell.length_b   1.000
_cell.length_c   1.000
_cell.angle_alpha   90.00
_cell.angle_beta   90.00
_cell.angle_gamma   90.00
#
_symmetry.space_group_name_H-M   'P 1'
#
loop_
_entity.id
_entity.type
_entity.pdbx_description
1 polymer ?
#
loop_
_entity_poly.entity_id
_entity_poly.type
_entity_poly.pdbx_seq_one_letter_code
_entity_poly.pdbx_strand_id
1 'polypeptide(L)'
;MGGLCTEIIRDARAFEDLEPHWWRLWRRTISATPFQSPAWLIPWWRTFAPGDLAAIAVWSGDALAGLAPLYVERHDRGQRLLPIGISLSDYLDILCVPELEAKAGAAIAGAVLSLEWSQWILPDLPADAMSLRLELPNAQECRSMAHAACPVLPLDGDRTLAYSVPARRRRQLRRAERAARRRGAVVVSRGESDPQIFLDRLIRLHGARWAGHGGGVLSAAAVEFHRRALPRLADSGLTR
;
A
#
# COMPACT_ATOMS: atom_id res chain seq x y z
N MET A 1 4.17 27.52 19.72
CA MET A 1 3.81 26.32 18.93
C MET A 1 3.78 26.75 17.48
N GLY A 2 4.69 26.24 16.64
CA GLY A 2 4.76 26.62 15.23
C GLY A 2 3.48 26.22 14.49
N GLY A 3 3.03 27.06 13.56
CA GLY A 3 1.88 26.77 12.71
C GLY A 3 2.14 25.59 11.77
N LEU A 4 1.07 24.97 11.28
CA LEU A 4 1.17 23.99 10.19
C LEU A 4 1.10 24.72 8.84
N CYS A 5 1.89 24.25 7.88
CA CYS A 5 1.82 24.69 6.48
C CYS A 5 1.35 23.53 5.62
N THR A 6 0.41 23.78 4.71
CA THR A 6 -0.13 22.76 3.81
C THR A 6 0.28 23.06 2.38
N GLU A 7 0.75 22.03 1.68
CA GLU A 7 1.17 22.09 0.29
C GLU A 7 0.44 21.01 -0.53
N ILE A 8 -0.04 21.39 -1.71
CA ILE A 8 -0.58 20.45 -2.70
C ILE A 8 0.48 20.26 -3.78
N ILE A 9 1.10 19.08 -3.77
CA ILE A 9 2.17 18.68 -4.66
C ILE A 9 1.56 18.11 -5.94
N ARG A 10 1.82 18.80 -7.05
CA ARG A 10 1.35 18.43 -8.40
C ARG A 10 2.47 17.96 -9.33
N ASP A 11 3.71 18.12 -8.89
CA ASP A 11 4.89 17.76 -9.66
C ASP A 11 5.48 16.43 -9.16
N ALA A 12 5.82 15.54 -10.10
CA ALA A 12 6.33 14.21 -9.77
C ALA A 12 7.69 14.28 -9.07
N ARG A 13 8.54 15.24 -9.42
CA ARG A 13 9.85 15.39 -8.80
C ARG A 13 9.71 15.86 -7.35
N ALA A 14 8.87 16.86 -7.10
CA ALA A 14 8.57 17.32 -5.74
C ALA A 14 7.97 16.20 -4.87
N PHE A 15 7.13 15.34 -5.43
CA PHE A 15 6.59 14.17 -4.72
C PHE A 15 7.65 13.14 -4.37
N GLU A 16 8.63 12.91 -5.26
CA GLU A 16 9.77 12.04 -4.99
C GLU A 16 10.70 12.64 -3.94
N ASP A 17 10.91 13.96 -3.97
CA ASP A 17 11.77 14.67 -3.02
C ASP A 17 11.21 14.64 -1.58
N LEU A 18 9.92 14.28 -1.39
CA LEU A 18 9.37 13.99 -0.06
C LEU A 18 9.98 12.75 0.61
N GLU A 19 10.59 11.82 -0.14
CA GLU A 19 10.96 10.49 0.35
C GLU A 19 11.67 10.48 1.72
N PRO A 20 12.69 11.32 1.99
CA PRO A 20 13.36 11.32 3.29
C PRO A 20 12.43 11.71 4.45
N HIS A 21 11.53 12.67 4.22
CA HIS A 21 10.57 13.16 5.21
C HIS A 21 9.41 12.18 5.38
N TRP A 22 8.96 11.56 4.28
CA TRP A 22 7.94 10.52 4.27
C TRP A 22 8.40 9.30 5.06
N TRP A 23 9.63 8.84 4.90
CA TRP A 23 10.17 7.75 5.73
C TRP A 23 10.14 8.06 7.23
N ARG A 24 10.43 9.31 7.61
CA ARG A 24 10.35 9.75 9.01
C ARG A 24 8.92 9.77 9.52
N LEU A 25 7.96 10.24 8.71
CA LEU A 25 6.54 10.19 9.02
C LEU A 25 6.06 8.74 9.17
N TRP A 26 6.32 7.88 8.18
CA TRP A 26 5.92 6.48 8.14
C TRP A 26 6.38 5.71 9.38
N ARG A 27 7.64 5.89 9.81
CA ARG A 27 8.17 5.23 11.03
C ARG A 27 7.51 5.68 12.32
N ARG A 28 6.90 6.87 12.34
CA ARG A 28 6.21 7.42 13.52
C ARG A 28 4.72 7.10 13.52
N THR A 29 4.15 6.76 12.38
CA THR A 29 2.75 6.35 12.26
C THR A 29 2.62 4.87 12.58
N ILE A 30 2.03 4.56 13.75
CA ILE A 30 1.96 3.20 14.30
C ILE A 30 1.19 2.24 13.38
N SER A 31 0.13 2.73 12.72
CA SER A 31 -0.73 1.97 11.82
C SER A 31 -0.19 1.86 10.39
N ALA A 32 0.96 2.45 10.08
CA ALA A 32 1.45 2.52 8.71
C ALA A 32 1.81 1.13 8.16
N THR A 33 1.25 0.82 7.00
CA THR A 33 1.52 -0.44 6.29
C THR A 33 2.67 -0.27 5.29
N PRO A 34 3.33 -1.35 4.85
CA PRO A 34 4.32 -1.28 3.77
C PRO A 34 3.78 -0.62 2.50
N PHE A 35 2.47 -0.72 2.24
CA PHE A 35 1.82 -0.12 1.08
C PHE A 35 1.64 1.40 1.16
N GLN A 36 1.83 2.00 2.33
CA GLN A 36 1.86 3.45 2.50
C GLN A 36 3.29 4.01 2.53
N SER A 37 4.31 3.17 2.27
CA SER A 37 5.71 3.59 2.26
C SER A 37 6.12 4.24 0.93
N PRO A 38 7.11 5.15 0.92
CA PRO A 38 7.65 5.70 -0.32
C PRO A 38 8.31 4.63 -1.20
N ALA A 39 8.83 3.53 -0.62
CA ALA A 39 9.35 2.39 -1.38
C ALA A 39 8.29 1.68 -2.25
N TRP A 40 7.01 1.85 -1.94
CA TRP A 40 5.89 1.28 -2.70
C TRP A 40 5.22 2.31 -3.60
N LEU A 41 4.83 3.47 -3.03
CA LEU A 41 3.97 4.43 -3.74
C LEU A 41 4.71 5.31 -4.74
N ILE A 42 6.00 5.61 -4.55
CA ILE A 42 6.80 6.31 -5.58
C ILE A 42 6.95 5.43 -6.83
N PRO A 43 7.37 4.15 -6.73
CA PRO A 43 7.36 3.23 -7.87
C PRO A 43 5.99 3.06 -8.52
N TRP A 44 4.91 3.03 -7.73
CA TRP A 44 3.56 2.96 -8.27
C TRP A 44 3.27 4.17 -9.15
N TRP A 45 3.52 5.38 -8.63
CA TRP A 45 3.30 6.61 -9.37
C TRP A 45 4.14 6.66 -10.65
N ARG A 46 5.43 6.35 -10.56
CA ARG A 46 6.35 6.30 -11.72
C ARG A 46 5.92 5.32 -12.80
N THR A 47 5.15 4.29 -12.46
CA THR A 47 4.77 3.23 -13.40
C THR A 47 3.40 3.49 -14.04
N PHE A 48 2.45 3.95 -13.24
CA PHE A 48 1.05 4.03 -13.68
C PHE A 48 0.57 5.45 -13.98
N ALA A 49 0.93 6.44 -13.14
CA ALA A 49 0.52 7.85 -13.23
C ALA A 49 -0.81 8.10 -13.99
N PRO A 50 -1.95 7.53 -13.56
CA PRO A 50 -3.16 7.48 -14.39
C PRO A 50 -3.92 8.81 -14.45
N GLY A 51 -3.44 9.86 -13.79
CA GLY A 51 -4.09 11.17 -13.72
C GLY A 51 -3.13 12.27 -13.25
N ASP A 52 -3.71 13.36 -12.76
CA ASP A 52 -2.96 14.54 -12.30
C ASP A 52 -2.58 14.37 -10.83
N LEU A 53 -1.30 14.48 -10.49
CA LEU A 53 -0.83 14.36 -9.11
C LEU A 53 -1.45 15.45 -8.22
N ALA A 54 -1.90 15.06 -7.02
CA ALA A 54 -2.51 15.98 -6.05
C ALA A 54 -2.18 15.56 -4.61
N ALA A 55 -0.94 15.16 -4.36
CA ALA A 55 -0.51 14.72 -3.04
C ALA A 55 -0.50 15.91 -2.07
N ILE A 56 -1.04 15.71 -0.87
CA ILE A 56 -1.15 16.78 0.13
C ILE A 56 -0.13 16.53 1.23
N ALA A 57 0.82 17.44 1.39
CA ALA A 57 1.82 17.42 2.45
C ALA A 57 1.49 18.49 3.51
N VAL A 58 1.53 18.11 4.78
CA VAL A 58 1.39 19.03 5.90
C VAL A 58 2.68 19.07 6.69
N TRP A 59 3.22 20.26 6.86
CA TRP A 59 4.53 20.53 7.46
C TRP A 59 4.38 21.22 8.81
N SER A 60 5.24 20.84 9.76
CA SER A 60 5.47 21.57 11.02
C SER A 60 6.95 21.95 11.07
N GLY A 61 7.26 23.19 10.65
CA GLY A 61 8.63 23.55 10.28
C GLY A 61 9.12 22.65 9.13
N ASP A 62 10.31 22.06 9.27
CA ASP A 62 10.91 21.18 8.26
C ASP A 62 10.50 19.69 8.42
N ALA A 63 9.56 19.40 9.32
CA ALA A 63 9.09 18.04 9.59
C ALA A 63 7.73 17.80 8.94
N LEU A 64 7.62 16.73 8.14
CA LEU A 64 6.36 16.28 7.58
C LEU A 64 5.48 15.72 8.71
N ALA A 65 4.39 16.41 8.99
CA ALA A 65 3.42 16.11 10.05
C ALA A 65 2.23 15.30 9.52
N GLY A 66 1.91 15.40 8.23
CA GLY A 66 0.88 14.60 7.58
C GLY A 66 1.10 14.48 6.08
N LEU A 67 0.56 13.42 5.49
CA LEU A 67 0.66 13.12 4.07
C LEU A 67 -0.59 12.37 3.58
N ALA A 68 -1.21 12.88 2.52
CA ALA A 68 -2.23 12.17 1.74
C ALA A 68 -1.71 11.97 0.30
N PRO A 69 -1.18 10.78 -0.06
CA PRO A 69 -0.72 10.50 -1.42
C PRO A 69 -1.92 10.30 -2.36
N LEU A 70 -2.35 11.37 -3.03
CA LEU A 70 -3.56 11.40 -3.86
C LEU A 70 -3.26 11.84 -5.29
N TYR A 71 -4.16 11.50 -6.20
CA TYR A 71 -4.20 12.02 -7.57
C TYR A 71 -5.65 12.23 -8.03
N VAL A 72 -5.82 13.06 -9.04
CA VAL A 72 -7.10 13.34 -9.67
C VAL A 72 -7.20 12.57 -10.98
N GLU A 73 -8.15 11.65 -11.06
CA GLU A 73 -8.54 10.95 -12.27
C GLU A 73 -9.72 11.67 -12.94
N ARG A 74 -9.61 11.97 -14.23
CA ARG A 74 -10.73 12.51 -15.02
C ARG A 74 -11.50 11.38 -15.68
N HIS A 75 -12.82 11.44 -15.60
CA HIS A 75 -13.72 10.52 -16.31
C HIS A 75 -14.98 11.26 -16.79
N ASP A 76 -15.81 10.59 -17.60
CA ASP A 76 -16.98 11.19 -18.26
C ASP A 76 -17.97 11.91 -17.33
N ARG A 77 -17.97 11.58 -16.03
CA ARG A 77 -18.88 12.15 -15.01
C ARG A 77 -18.18 13.05 -13.99
N GLY A 78 -16.97 13.52 -14.28
CA GLY A 78 -16.23 14.48 -13.47
C GLY A 78 -14.86 13.98 -13.00
N GLN A 79 -14.41 14.47 -11.85
CA GLN A 79 -13.10 14.19 -11.29
C GLN A 79 -13.19 13.31 -10.05
N ARG A 80 -12.38 12.25 -10.00
CA ARG A 80 -12.24 11.40 -8.82
C ARG A 80 -10.92 11.70 -8.15
N LEU A 81 -10.97 11.97 -6.85
CA LEU A 81 -9.78 12.00 -6.01
C LEU A 81 -9.52 10.57 -5.52
N LEU A 82 -8.35 10.02 -5.84
CA LEU A 82 -7.99 8.62 -5.61
C LEU A 82 -6.64 8.53 -4.89
N PRO A 83 -6.43 7.54 -4.00
CA PRO A 83 -5.12 7.29 -3.42
C PRO A 83 -4.17 6.67 -4.44
N ILE A 84 -2.93 7.14 -4.42
CA ILE A 84 -1.82 6.48 -5.11
C ILE A 84 -1.68 5.07 -4.50
N GLY A 85 -1.54 4.05 -5.33
CA GLY A 85 -1.48 2.65 -4.88
C GLY A 85 -2.77 1.85 -5.06
N ILE A 86 -3.88 2.51 -5.41
CA ILE A 86 -5.19 1.88 -5.60
C ILE A 86 -5.14 0.67 -6.56
N SER A 87 -6.03 -0.30 -6.34
CA SER A 87 -6.16 -1.57 -7.08
C SER A 87 -5.07 -2.61 -6.84
N LEU A 88 -3.89 -2.21 -6.35
CA LEU A 88 -2.79 -3.12 -6.04
C LEU A 88 -2.47 -3.20 -4.55
N SER A 89 -3.14 -2.39 -3.73
CA SER A 89 -2.83 -2.24 -2.31
C SER A 89 -4.10 -2.01 -1.50
N ASP A 90 -4.11 -2.59 -0.31
CA ASP A 90 -5.14 -2.34 0.71
C ASP A 90 -4.64 -1.29 1.73
N TYR A 91 -5.55 -0.77 2.55
CA TYR A 91 -5.23 0.13 3.67
C TYR A 91 -4.51 1.44 3.27
N LEU A 92 -4.94 2.03 2.16
CA LEU A 92 -4.39 3.29 1.61
C LEU A 92 -4.95 4.53 2.33
N ASP A 93 -4.70 4.61 3.63
CA ASP A 93 -5.11 5.73 4.47
C ASP A 93 -4.09 6.90 4.42
N ILE A 94 -4.50 8.06 4.91
CA ILE A 94 -3.60 9.20 5.14
C ILE A 94 -2.66 8.92 6.32
N LEU A 95 -1.44 9.45 6.25
CA LEU A 95 -0.47 9.35 7.34
C LEU A 95 -0.42 10.65 8.13
N CYS A 96 -0.47 10.57 9.45
CA CYS A 96 -0.26 11.69 10.35
C CYS A 96 0.69 11.28 11.49
N VAL A 97 1.44 12.23 12.05
CA VAL A 97 2.17 11.99 13.30
C VAL A 97 1.19 11.98 14.48
N PRO A 98 1.30 11.04 15.43
CA PRO A 98 0.31 10.86 16.51
C PRO A 98 -0.03 12.14 17.28
N GLU A 99 0.97 12.99 17.55
CA GLU A 99 0.79 14.19 18.38
C GLU A 99 0.12 15.35 17.64
N LEU A 100 -0.01 15.25 16.30
CA LEU A 100 -0.63 16.28 15.46
C LEU A 100 -1.79 15.75 14.61
N GLU A 101 -2.26 14.52 14.84
CA GLU A 101 -3.32 13.87 14.03
C GLU A 101 -4.52 14.78 13.76
N ALA A 102 -5.09 15.40 14.79
CA ALA A 102 -6.24 16.29 14.64
C ALA A 102 -5.93 17.52 13.77
N LYS A 103 -4.79 18.18 14.00
CA LYS A 103 -4.41 19.40 13.27
C LYS A 103 -3.98 19.10 11.84
N ALA A 104 -3.19 18.04 11.63
CA ALA A 104 -2.75 17.61 10.32
C ALA A 104 -3.92 17.05 9.50
N GLY A 105 -4.82 16.27 10.13
CA GLY A 105 -6.05 15.80 9.50
C GLY A 105 -6.95 16.95 9.05
N ALA A 106 -7.21 17.94 9.91
CA ALA A 106 -7.98 19.12 9.53
C ALA A 106 -7.33 19.91 8.37
N ALA A 107 -6.00 20.04 8.38
CA ALA A 107 -5.24 20.67 7.30
C ALA A 107 -5.36 19.89 5.97
N ILE A 108 -5.29 18.55 6.01
CA ILE A 108 -5.53 17.68 4.85
C ILE A 108 -6.97 17.83 4.35
N ALA A 109 -7.96 17.79 5.24
CA ALA A 109 -9.37 17.94 4.90
C ALA A 109 -9.64 19.29 4.20
N GLY A 110 -9.08 20.39 4.72
CA GLY A 110 -9.17 21.71 4.10
C GLY A 110 -8.54 21.75 2.70
N ALA A 111 -7.38 21.13 2.51
CA ALA A 111 -6.74 21.04 1.19
C ALA A 111 -7.53 20.16 0.23
N VAL A 112 -8.09 19.04 0.68
CA VAL A 112 -8.99 18.20 -0.13
C VAL A 112 -10.20 19.01 -0.59
N LEU A 113 -10.85 19.77 0.30
CA LEU A 113 -12.00 20.61 -0.07
C LEU A 113 -11.66 21.75 -1.02
N SER A 114 -10.38 22.13 -1.14
CA SER A 114 -9.91 23.14 -2.10
C SER A 114 -9.64 22.58 -3.50
N LEU A 115 -9.62 21.25 -3.65
CA LEU A 115 -9.46 20.57 -4.94
C LEU A 115 -10.80 20.42 -5.65
N GLU A 116 -10.75 20.36 -6.99
CA GLU A 116 -11.92 20.03 -7.80
C GLU A 116 -12.08 18.51 -7.90
N TRP A 117 -13.15 17.98 -7.31
CA TRP A 117 -13.55 16.57 -7.41
C TRP A 117 -15.05 16.41 -7.17
N SER A 118 -15.64 15.37 -7.77
CA SER A 118 -17.02 14.95 -7.53
C SER A 118 -17.11 13.74 -6.62
N GLN A 119 -16.04 12.93 -6.53
CA GLN A 119 -15.95 11.79 -5.62
C GLN A 119 -14.53 11.68 -5.04
N TRP A 120 -14.43 11.52 -3.72
CA TRP A 120 -13.21 11.05 -3.07
C TRP A 120 -13.39 9.59 -2.70
N ILE A 121 -12.61 8.71 -3.32
CA ILE A 121 -12.73 7.25 -3.11
C ILE A 121 -11.55 6.78 -2.28
N LEU A 122 -11.84 6.19 -1.12
CA LEU A 122 -10.87 5.61 -0.21
C LEU A 122 -11.22 4.13 0.00
N PRO A 123 -10.68 3.22 -0.83
CA PRO A 123 -10.98 1.81 -0.72
C PRO A 123 -10.21 1.17 0.43
N ASP A 124 -10.78 0.08 0.96
CA ASP A 124 -10.08 -0.89 1.80
C ASP A 124 -9.41 -0.27 3.04
N LEU A 125 -10.04 0.76 3.61
CA LEU A 125 -9.59 1.43 4.83
C LEU A 125 -9.66 0.51 6.05
N PRO A 126 -8.68 0.59 6.97
CA PRO A 126 -8.82 -0.05 8.27
C PRO A 126 -9.93 0.61 9.09
N ALA A 127 -10.51 -0.14 10.04
CA ALA A 127 -11.67 0.32 10.83
C ALA A 127 -11.37 1.58 11.66
N ASP A 128 -10.10 1.82 12.00
CA ASP A 128 -9.61 2.93 12.80
C ASP A 128 -8.87 4.00 11.98
N ALA A 129 -8.97 3.94 10.64
CA ALA A 129 -8.35 4.87 9.71
C ALA A 129 -8.55 6.33 10.09
N MET A 130 -7.50 7.13 9.92
CA MET A 130 -7.48 8.56 10.17
C MET A 130 -8.43 9.29 9.21
N SER A 131 -8.49 8.88 7.95
CA SER A 131 -9.41 9.48 6.97
C SER A 131 -10.89 9.37 7.36
N LEU A 132 -11.28 8.35 8.14
CA LEU A 132 -12.65 8.19 8.65
C LEU A 132 -13.03 9.21 9.73
N ARG A 133 -12.04 9.93 10.28
CA ARG A 133 -12.22 10.95 11.33
C ARG A 133 -12.18 12.37 10.76
N LEU A 134 -11.99 12.52 9.45
CA LEU A 134 -11.93 13.83 8.81
C LEU A 134 -13.33 14.45 8.69
N GLU A 135 -13.42 15.73 9.02
CA GLU A 135 -14.63 16.51 8.81
C GLU A 135 -14.58 17.18 7.44
N LEU A 136 -15.51 16.81 6.56
CA LEU A 136 -15.65 17.34 5.21
C LEU A 136 -17.01 18.03 5.07
N PRO A 137 -17.16 19.30 5.50
CA PRO A 137 -18.41 20.02 5.36
C PRO A 137 -18.90 20.00 3.90
N ASN A 138 -20.21 19.78 3.73
CA ASN A 138 -20.91 19.67 2.45
C ASN A 138 -20.55 18.45 1.58
N ALA A 139 -19.70 17.53 2.06
CA ALA A 139 -19.51 16.23 1.42
C ALA A 139 -20.47 15.19 2.02
N GLN A 140 -21.15 14.42 1.17
CA GLN A 140 -21.93 13.27 1.63
C GLN A 140 -21.01 12.06 1.75
N GLU A 141 -20.96 11.48 2.95
CA GLU A 141 -20.21 10.25 3.17
C GLU A 141 -21.06 9.01 2.87
N CYS A 142 -20.55 8.14 2.01
CA CYS A 142 -21.17 6.86 1.67
C CYS A 142 -20.21 5.72 2.02
N ARG A 143 -20.47 5.01 3.12
CA ARG A 143 -19.66 3.87 3.55
C ARG A 143 -20.25 2.56 3.05
N SER A 144 -19.43 1.75 2.39
CA SER A 144 -19.76 0.35 2.11
C SER A 144 -18.93 -0.56 3.02
N MET A 145 -19.60 -1.39 3.81
CA MET A 145 -18.94 -2.39 4.67
C MET A 145 -18.76 -3.74 3.97
N ALA A 146 -19.12 -3.86 2.70
CA ALA A 146 -18.94 -5.07 1.91
C ALA A 146 -17.47 -5.16 1.45
N HIS A 147 -16.57 -5.54 2.35
CA HIS A 147 -15.16 -5.78 2.02
C HIS A 147 -14.85 -7.30 2.05
N ALA A 148 -13.79 -7.69 1.35
CA ALA A 148 -13.29 -9.06 1.39
C ALA A 148 -12.87 -9.45 2.81
N ALA A 149 -13.11 -10.70 3.22
CA ALA A 149 -12.60 -11.15 4.51
C ALA A 149 -11.06 -11.12 4.52
N CYS A 150 -10.47 -10.40 5.47
CA CYS A 150 -9.02 -10.37 5.73
C CYS A 150 -8.70 -11.26 6.94
N PRO A 151 -8.63 -12.60 6.80
CA PRO A 151 -8.38 -13.48 7.93
C PRO A 151 -6.96 -13.28 8.48
N VAL A 152 -6.87 -12.81 9.71
CA VAL A 152 -5.60 -12.69 10.44
C VAL A 152 -5.40 -13.93 11.30
N LEU A 153 -4.27 -14.60 11.12
CA LEU A 153 -3.81 -15.67 12.01
C LEU A 153 -2.73 -15.10 12.94
N PRO A 154 -3.02 -14.77 14.21
CA PRO A 154 -1.98 -14.40 15.16
C PRO A 154 -1.04 -15.58 15.34
N LEU A 155 0.27 -15.34 15.25
CA LEU A 155 1.30 -16.36 15.43
C LEU A 155 2.14 -16.02 16.67
N ASP A 156 2.18 -16.95 17.61
CA ASP A 156 3.08 -16.96 18.76
C ASP A 156 4.01 -18.17 18.61
N GLY A 157 4.82 -18.13 17.55
CA GLY A 157 5.73 -19.20 17.16
C GLY A 157 5.04 -20.56 16.93
N ASP A 158 5.77 -21.63 17.25
CA ASP A 158 5.34 -23.01 17.03
C ASP A 158 4.12 -23.40 17.86
N ARG A 159 3.90 -22.73 18.99
CA ARG A 159 2.77 -22.99 19.90
C ARG A 159 1.44 -22.77 19.20
N THR A 160 1.32 -21.70 18.42
CA THR A 160 0.08 -21.42 17.68
C THR A 160 -0.11 -22.36 16.50
N LEU A 161 0.97 -22.75 15.81
CA LEU A 161 0.89 -23.64 14.65
C LEU A 161 0.30 -25.02 14.99
N ALA A 162 0.57 -25.52 16.21
CA ALA A 162 0.08 -26.83 16.66
C ALA A 162 -1.46 -26.92 16.74
N TYR A 163 -2.13 -25.83 17.07
CA TYR A 163 -3.59 -25.80 17.25
C TYR A 163 -4.32 -25.05 16.12
N SER A 164 -3.69 -24.06 15.49
CA SER A 164 -4.32 -23.24 14.44
C SER A 164 -4.33 -23.88 13.05
N VAL A 165 -3.48 -24.88 12.80
CA VAL A 165 -3.43 -25.59 11.51
C VAL A 165 -4.10 -26.95 11.66
N PRO A 166 -5.31 -27.20 11.12
CA PRO A 166 -6.02 -28.47 11.31
C PRO A 166 -5.20 -29.70 10.93
N ALA A 167 -5.39 -30.83 11.64
CA ALA A 167 -4.64 -32.07 11.40
C ALA A 167 -4.68 -32.54 9.94
N ARG A 168 -5.83 -32.37 9.26
CA ARG A 168 -6.01 -32.64 7.83
C ARG A 168 -5.07 -31.80 6.97
N ARG A 169 -4.98 -30.49 7.22
CA ARG A 169 -4.09 -29.56 6.48
C ARG A 169 -2.63 -29.94 6.71
N ARG A 170 -2.22 -30.25 7.94
CA ARG A 170 -0.86 -30.74 8.24
C ARG A 170 -0.52 -32.03 7.46
N ARG A 171 -1.47 -32.96 7.33
CA ARG A 171 -1.29 -34.20 6.55
C ARG A 171 -1.15 -33.91 5.05
N GLN A 172 -1.90 -32.95 4.52
CA GLN A 172 -1.78 -32.52 3.11
C GLN A 172 -0.42 -31.89 2.82
N LEU A 173 0.06 -31.00 3.69
CA LEU A 173 1.40 -30.38 3.55
C LEU A 173 2.51 -31.43 3.54
N ARG A 174 2.51 -32.38 4.49
CA ARG A 174 3.48 -33.50 4.48
C ARG A 174 3.39 -34.37 3.23
N ARG A 175 2.19 -34.59 2.68
CA ARG A 175 2.01 -35.34 1.42
C ARG A 175 2.62 -34.57 0.24
N ALA A 176 2.40 -33.26 0.17
CA ALA A 176 2.96 -32.41 -0.88
C ALA A 176 4.50 -32.37 -0.81
N GLU A 177 5.06 -32.18 0.38
CA GLU A 177 6.50 -32.20 0.63
C GLU A 177 7.13 -33.55 0.20
N ARG A 178 6.54 -34.68 0.60
CA ARG A 178 7.00 -36.02 0.18
C ARG A 178 6.88 -36.23 -1.33
N ALA A 179 5.84 -35.70 -1.97
CA ALA A 179 5.70 -35.77 -3.42
C ALA A 179 6.77 -34.96 -4.14
N ALA A 180 7.10 -33.77 -3.63
CA ALA A 180 8.18 -32.93 -4.15
C ALA A 180 9.55 -33.59 -3.97
N ARG A 181 9.86 -34.13 -2.78
CA ARG A 181 11.12 -34.85 -2.50
C ARG A 181 11.37 -36.06 -3.40
N ARG A 182 10.31 -36.74 -3.85
CA ARG A 182 10.42 -37.84 -4.83
C ARG A 182 10.86 -37.38 -6.22
N ARG A 183 10.77 -36.09 -6.52
CA ARG A 183 11.18 -35.49 -7.81
C ARG A 183 12.54 -34.79 -7.74
N GLY A 184 13.14 -34.67 -6.56
CA GLY A 184 14.44 -34.02 -6.36
C GLY A 184 14.58 -33.40 -4.97
N ALA A 185 15.76 -32.83 -4.70
CA ALA A 185 16.02 -32.11 -3.46
C ALA A 185 15.09 -30.88 -3.35
N VAL A 186 14.48 -30.70 -2.18
CA VAL A 186 13.60 -29.57 -1.87
C VAL A 186 14.28 -28.71 -0.82
N VAL A 187 14.55 -27.45 -1.18
CA VAL A 187 15.13 -26.44 -0.30
C VAL A 187 14.12 -25.29 -0.18
N VAL A 188 13.87 -24.86 1.05
CA VAL A 188 13.13 -23.63 1.33
C VAL A 188 14.15 -22.56 1.69
N SER A 189 14.31 -21.59 0.80
CA SER A 189 15.20 -20.45 0.99
C SER A 189 14.38 -19.17 1.09
N ARG A 190 14.83 -18.23 1.93
CA ARG A 190 14.30 -16.86 1.90
C ARG A 190 14.97 -16.08 0.77
N GLY A 191 14.20 -15.32 0.01
CA GLY A 191 14.67 -14.55 -1.15
C GLY A 191 15.33 -13.21 -0.80
N GLU A 192 15.72 -13.00 0.46
CA GLU A 192 16.17 -11.71 1.00
C GLU A 192 17.43 -11.18 0.29
N SER A 193 18.26 -12.06 -0.28
CA SER A 193 19.55 -11.70 -0.90
C SER A 193 19.46 -11.34 -2.38
N ASP A 194 18.38 -11.70 -3.08
CA ASP A 194 18.19 -11.36 -4.50
C ASP A 194 16.70 -11.26 -4.84
N PRO A 195 16.09 -10.08 -4.62
CA PRO A 195 14.68 -9.88 -4.86
C PRO A 195 14.29 -10.02 -6.35
N GLN A 196 15.20 -9.71 -7.28
CA GLN A 196 14.92 -9.81 -8.72
C GLN A 196 14.87 -11.26 -9.18
N ILE A 197 15.81 -12.10 -8.76
CA ILE A 197 15.75 -13.54 -9.03
C ILE A 197 14.46 -14.14 -8.46
N PHE A 198 14.05 -13.73 -7.26
CA PHE A 198 12.79 -14.19 -6.67
C PHE A 198 11.59 -13.77 -7.53
N LEU A 199 11.53 -12.51 -7.96
CA LEU A 199 10.46 -11.99 -8.81
C LEU A 199 10.39 -12.70 -10.16
N ASP A 200 11.52 -12.93 -10.83
CA ASP A 200 11.56 -13.65 -12.11
C ASP A 200 11.05 -15.09 -11.97
N ARG A 201 11.39 -15.77 -10.87
CA ARG A 201 10.85 -17.10 -10.56
C ARG A 201 9.34 -17.06 -10.32
N LEU A 202 8.86 -16.05 -9.60
CA LEU A 202 7.43 -15.85 -9.35
C LEU A 202 6.67 -15.61 -10.67
N ILE A 203 7.17 -14.74 -11.54
CA ILE A 203 6.58 -14.45 -12.86
C ILE A 203 6.51 -15.72 -13.69
N ARG A 204 7.59 -16.50 -13.75
CA ARG A 204 7.61 -17.78 -14.48
C ARG A 204 6.56 -18.76 -13.96
N LEU A 205 6.47 -18.93 -12.63
CA LEU A 205 5.51 -19.85 -12.01
C LEU A 205 4.06 -19.37 -12.18
N HIS A 206 3.82 -18.05 -12.10
CA HIS A 206 2.54 -17.45 -12.38
C HIS A 206 2.11 -17.69 -13.83
N GLY A 207 2.99 -17.44 -14.79
CA GLY A 207 2.74 -17.72 -16.21
C GLY A 207 2.41 -19.19 -16.47
N ALA A 208 3.17 -20.11 -15.88
CA ALA A 208 2.89 -21.55 -15.98
C ALA A 208 1.53 -21.94 -15.39
N ARG A 209 1.11 -21.31 -14.28
CA ARG A 209 -0.19 -21.54 -13.64
C ARG A 209 -1.35 -21.04 -14.50
N TRP A 210 -1.18 -19.90 -15.16
CA TRP A 210 -2.25 -19.21 -15.90
C TRP A 210 -2.20 -19.44 -17.41
N ALA A 211 -1.29 -20.29 -17.90
CA ALA A 211 -1.25 -20.73 -19.29
C ALA A 211 -2.61 -21.33 -19.68
N GLY A 212 -3.23 -20.77 -20.74
CA GLY A 212 -4.58 -21.16 -21.19
C GLY A 212 -5.75 -20.63 -20.34
N HIS A 213 -5.50 -19.79 -19.34
CA HIS A 213 -6.51 -19.30 -18.38
C HIS A 213 -6.55 -17.75 -18.29
N GLY A 214 -6.25 -17.05 -19.39
CA GLY A 214 -6.36 -15.58 -19.45
C GLY A 214 -5.17 -14.80 -18.88
N GLY A 215 -3.99 -15.42 -18.73
CA GLY A 215 -2.74 -14.72 -18.41
C GLY A 215 -2.55 -14.29 -16.94
N GLY A 216 -3.60 -14.35 -16.12
CA GLY A 216 -3.57 -14.04 -14.69
C GLY A 216 -3.46 -12.53 -14.40
N VAL A 217 -2.85 -12.16 -13.28
CA VAL A 217 -2.87 -10.78 -12.74
C VAL A 217 -1.58 -9.98 -12.98
N LEU A 218 -0.51 -10.60 -13.46
CA LEU A 218 0.78 -9.95 -13.71
C LEU A 218 0.88 -9.42 -15.15
N SER A 219 0.25 -8.28 -15.39
CA SER A 219 0.44 -7.52 -16.63
C SER A 219 1.88 -7.00 -16.76
N ALA A 220 2.29 -6.56 -17.96
CA ALA A 220 3.61 -5.98 -18.17
C ALA A 220 3.89 -4.76 -17.26
N ALA A 221 2.90 -3.88 -17.10
CA ALA A 221 3.00 -2.73 -16.20
C ALA A 221 3.07 -3.15 -14.73
N ALA A 222 2.30 -4.18 -14.31
CA ALA A 222 2.41 -4.73 -12.97
C ALA A 222 3.80 -5.33 -12.71
N VAL A 223 4.39 -6.05 -13.68
CA VAL A 223 5.75 -6.58 -13.58
C VAL A 223 6.78 -5.45 -13.43
N GLU A 224 6.69 -4.42 -14.27
CA GLU A 224 7.60 -3.27 -14.21
C GLU A 224 7.52 -2.54 -12.86
N PHE A 225 6.31 -2.36 -12.36
CA PHE A 225 6.07 -1.80 -11.02
C PHE A 225 6.78 -2.63 -9.93
N HIS A 226 6.58 -3.95 -9.91
CA HIS A 226 7.22 -4.82 -8.92
C HIS A 226 8.74 -4.81 -9.04
N ARG A 227 9.28 -4.74 -10.27
CA ARG A 227 10.74 -4.62 -10.49
C ARG A 227 11.33 -3.36 -9.86
N ARG A 228 10.57 -2.26 -9.82
CA ARG A 228 10.97 -1.00 -9.19
C ARG A 228 10.75 -0.99 -7.68
N ALA A 229 9.64 -1.54 -7.21
CA ALA A 229 9.25 -1.48 -5.80
C ALA A 229 10.01 -2.49 -4.93
N LEU A 230 10.21 -3.71 -5.44
CA LEU A 230 10.70 -4.81 -4.62
C LEU A 230 12.13 -4.59 -4.05
N PRO A 231 13.12 -4.08 -4.81
CA PRO A 231 14.42 -3.76 -4.22
C PRO A 231 14.32 -2.71 -3.12
N ARG A 232 13.50 -1.67 -3.31
CA ARG A 232 13.33 -0.59 -2.33
C ARG A 232 12.68 -1.07 -1.04
N LEU A 233 11.70 -1.96 -1.17
CA LEU A 233 11.09 -2.62 -0.01
C LEU A 233 12.11 -3.51 0.72
N ALA A 234 12.94 -4.25 -0.02
CA ALA A 234 13.97 -5.12 0.55
C ALA A 234 15.03 -4.30 1.31
N ASP A 235 15.54 -3.23 0.71
CA ASP A 235 16.49 -2.30 1.33
C ASP A 235 15.93 -1.65 2.61
N SER A 236 14.61 -1.55 2.70
CA SER A 236 13.89 -1.01 3.87
C SER A 236 13.44 -2.08 4.88
N GLY A 237 13.76 -3.36 4.65
CA GLY A 237 13.39 -4.48 5.53
C GLY A 237 11.89 -4.82 5.53
N LEU A 238 11.17 -4.44 4.46
CA LEU A 238 9.72 -4.61 4.31
C LEU A 238 9.32 -5.85 3.49
N THR A 239 10.28 -6.61 2.97
CA THR A 239 10.05 -7.92 2.34
C THR A 239 10.28 -9.01 3.37
N ARG A 240 9.22 -9.51 4.03
CA ARG A 240 9.27 -10.59 5.02
C ARG A 240 8.38 -11.76 4.62
#